data_AF-A0A2M7KRC9-F1
#
_entry.id   AF-A0A2M7KRC9-F1
#
_cell.length_a   1.000
_cell.length_b   1.000
_cell.length_c   1.000
_cell.angle_alpha   90.00
_cell.angle_beta   90.00
_cell.angle_gamma   90.00
#
_symmetry.space_group_name_H-M   'P 1'
#
loop_
_entity.id
_entity.type
_entity.pdbx_description
1 polymer ?
#
loop_
_entity_poly.entity_id
_entity_poly.type
_entity_poly.pdbx_seq_one_letter_code
_entity_poly.pdbx_strand_id
1 'polypeptide(L)'
;MRPEGYAKIKVIGVGGAGGNAVNRMIDAGLRGVDFVAINTDKQVLDQSAAEHKFQVGSGTTGGLGAGGNPEVGAKAAEESREEIAAALNKPDMTFITCGLGGGTGTGATPIVADIAKQAGALTIAVVTKPFAFEGPRRCRIAEEGAQKLQESVDTLICIPNDRLLEVMEKKTPILEAFRASDDVLRQGVQGISDLITVPGHINLDFADVKSVMREAGSAIMGIGTGTGDHRAADAAQAAVASPLLDQSIHGAQNVLINLTGGYDLALSEAEEAVRIIRENAGADEANIFWGLVIDPALEDEIRITVVATGFKSGIAPARPASAPTATAAPREERPSVDLRQQTQELSQLPEEDEIDIIPSFLRSRS
;
A
#
# COMPACT_ATOMS: atom_id res chain seq x y z
N MET A 1 18.95 12.50 -22.70
CA MET A 1 20.00 12.88 -21.74
C MET A 1 19.41 13.98 -20.87
N ARG A 2 19.19 13.74 -19.57
CA ARG A 2 18.58 14.74 -18.67
C ARG A 2 19.56 15.92 -18.50
N PRO A 3 19.08 17.19 -18.40
CA PRO A 3 19.96 18.33 -18.13
C PRO A 3 20.73 18.13 -16.82
N GLU A 4 21.98 18.57 -16.76
CA GLU A 4 22.76 18.58 -15.51
C GLU A 4 22.03 19.44 -14.46
N GLY A 5 21.70 18.85 -13.30
CA GLY A 5 21.05 19.54 -12.17
C GLY A 5 19.71 18.97 -11.69
N TYR A 6 19.07 18.07 -12.44
CA TYR A 6 17.83 17.40 -12.00
C TYR A 6 18.11 16.17 -11.13
N ALA A 7 17.31 15.96 -10.08
CA ALA A 7 17.38 14.79 -9.23
C ALA A 7 17.21 13.49 -10.04
N LYS A 8 18.12 12.53 -9.84
CA LYS A 8 18.05 11.20 -10.45
C LYS A 8 17.10 10.32 -9.65
N ILE A 9 15.87 10.23 -10.14
CA ILE A 9 14.82 9.39 -9.55
C ILE A 9 14.78 8.05 -10.29
N LYS A 10 14.81 6.96 -9.51
CA LYS A 10 14.63 5.58 -10.01
C LYS A 10 13.41 4.94 -9.37
N VAL A 11 12.67 4.16 -10.15
CA VAL A 11 11.55 3.33 -9.68
C VAL A 11 11.90 1.87 -9.89
N ILE A 12 11.91 1.11 -8.80
CA ILE A 12 12.37 -0.28 -8.77
C ILE A 12 11.20 -1.20 -8.45
N GLY A 13 10.77 -1.99 -9.42
CA GLY A 13 9.81 -3.05 -9.24
C GLY A 13 10.50 -4.34 -8.82
N VAL A 14 10.22 -4.84 -7.62
CA VAL A 14 10.82 -6.08 -7.09
C VAL A 14 9.78 -7.21 -7.08
N GLY A 15 10.12 -8.34 -7.70
CA GLY A 15 9.25 -9.50 -7.86
C GLY A 15 8.11 -9.26 -8.86
N GLY A 16 7.14 -10.18 -8.89
CA GLY A 16 6.06 -10.16 -9.88
C GLY A 16 5.15 -8.93 -9.79
N ALA A 17 4.58 -8.65 -8.61
CA ALA A 17 3.69 -7.50 -8.42
C ALA A 17 4.43 -6.16 -8.62
N GLY A 18 5.68 -6.05 -8.15
CA GLY A 18 6.49 -4.86 -8.40
C GLY A 18 6.76 -4.64 -9.89
N GLY A 19 7.07 -5.71 -10.63
CA GLY A 19 7.22 -5.66 -12.09
C GLY A 19 5.94 -5.26 -12.81
N ASN A 20 4.78 -5.76 -12.38
CA ASN A 20 3.49 -5.37 -12.93
C ASN A 20 3.19 -3.88 -12.69
N ALA A 21 3.45 -3.37 -11.48
CA ALA A 21 3.29 -1.97 -11.15
C ALA A 21 4.18 -1.07 -12.03
N VAL A 22 5.45 -1.46 -12.22
CA VAL A 22 6.38 -0.74 -13.11
C VAL A 22 5.88 -0.73 -14.55
N ASN A 23 5.41 -1.86 -15.08
CA ASN A 23 4.85 -1.92 -16.43
C ASN A 23 3.67 -0.94 -16.57
N ARG A 24 2.79 -0.86 -15.58
CA ARG A 24 1.67 0.10 -15.58
C ARG A 24 2.12 1.55 -15.50
N MET A 25 3.16 1.86 -14.74
CA MET A 25 3.72 3.21 -14.69
C MET A 25 4.27 3.63 -16.06
N ILE A 26 4.90 2.69 -16.78
CA ILE A 26 5.39 2.90 -18.15
C ILE A 26 4.22 3.09 -19.12
N ASP A 27 3.20 2.22 -19.07
CA ASP A 27 2.01 2.29 -19.93
C ASP A 27 1.22 3.58 -19.71
N ALA A 28 1.14 4.05 -18.45
CA ALA A 28 0.53 5.33 -18.09
C ALA A 28 1.39 6.55 -18.47
N GLY A 29 2.61 6.32 -18.97
CA GLY A 29 3.50 7.38 -19.46
C GLY A 29 4.16 8.21 -18.37
N LEU A 30 4.39 7.65 -17.18
CA LEU A 30 5.10 8.34 -16.10
C LEU A 30 6.51 8.76 -16.55
N ARG A 31 6.81 10.06 -16.46
CA ARG A 31 8.04 10.67 -16.98
C ARG A 31 8.99 11.06 -15.85
N GLY A 32 10.24 11.36 -16.19
CA GLY A 32 11.23 11.89 -15.24
C GLY A 32 11.83 10.86 -14.28
N VAL A 33 11.50 9.58 -14.44
CA VAL A 33 12.01 8.47 -13.63
C VAL A 33 12.66 7.41 -14.52
N ASP A 34 13.71 6.73 -14.02
CA ASP A 34 14.23 5.53 -14.70
C ASP A 34 13.62 4.28 -14.07
N PHE A 35 13.13 3.36 -14.89
CA PHE A 35 12.52 2.13 -14.42
C PHE A 35 13.52 0.98 -14.35
N VAL A 36 13.48 0.26 -13.24
CA VAL A 36 14.28 -0.93 -12.96
C VAL A 36 13.36 -2.07 -12.54
N ALA A 37 13.47 -3.24 -13.18
CA ALA A 37 12.79 -4.45 -12.76
C ALA A 37 13.80 -5.44 -12.17
N ILE A 38 13.52 -5.95 -10.98
CA ILE A 38 14.34 -6.93 -10.27
C ILE A 38 13.49 -8.17 -9.99
N ASN A 39 13.92 -9.34 -10.46
CA ASN A 39 13.21 -10.58 -10.18
C ASN A 39 14.15 -11.79 -10.15
N THR A 40 13.78 -12.83 -9.40
CA THR A 40 14.43 -14.15 -9.45
C THR A 40 13.90 -15.00 -10.59
N ASP A 41 12.67 -14.75 -11.04
CA ASP A 41 12.06 -15.43 -12.17
C ASP A 41 12.44 -14.73 -13.48
N LYS A 42 13.18 -15.45 -14.32
CA LYS A 42 13.65 -14.94 -15.61
C LYS A 42 12.51 -14.75 -16.62
N GLN A 43 11.53 -15.66 -16.64
CA GLN A 43 10.42 -15.59 -17.60
C GLN A 43 9.54 -14.38 -17.35
N VAL A 44 9.30 -14.06 -16.08
CA VAL A 44 8.56 -12.85 -15.69
C VAL A 44 9.37 -11.60 -16.02
N LEU A 45 10.68 -11.62 -15.79
CA LEU A 45 11.55 -10.47 -16.06
C LEU A 45 11.64 -10.13 -17.54
N ASP A 46 11.71 -11.13 -18.42
CA ASP A 46 11.77 -10.94 -19.87
C ASP A 46 10.56 -10.15 -20.41
N GLN A 47 9.38 -10.34 -19.79
CA GLN A 47 8.12 -9.64 -20.12
C GLN A 47 8.04 -8.20 -19.58
N SER A 48 8.99 -7.75 -18.76
CA SER A 48 8.96 -6.37 -18.23
C SER A 48 9.19 -5.34 -19.33
N ALA A 49 8.48 -4.21 -19.23
CA ALA A 49 8.68 -3.05 -20.09
C ALA A 49 9.83 -2.13 -19.61
N ALA A 50 10.40 -2.40 -18.42
CA ALA A 50 11.48 -1.59 -17.86
C ALA A 50 12.74 -1.60 -18.74
N GLU A 51 13.39 -0.43 -18.85
CA GLU A 51 14.65 -0.27 -19.58
C GLU A 51 15.77 -1.12 -18.97
N HIS A 52 15.81 -1.19 -17.63
CA HIS A 52 16.79 -1.97 -16.91
C HIS A 52 16.16 -3.18 -16.23
N LYS A 53 16.65 -4.37 -16.55
CA LYS A 53 16.15 -5.66 -16.06
C LYS A 53 17.28 -6.41 -15.38
N PHE A 54 17.09 -6.78 -14.12
CA PHE A 54 18.10 -7.48 -13.34
C PHE A 54 17.54 -8.77 -12.76
N GLN A 55 18.11 -9.88 -13.21
CA GLN A 55 17.84 -11.18 -12.63
C GLN A 55 18.71 -11.35 -11.40
N VAL A 56 18.12 -11.67 -10.25
CA VAL A 56 18.86 -11.91 -9.00
C VAL A 56 18.83 -13.39 -8.60
N GLY A 57 19.86 -13.84 -7.90
CA GLY A 57 19.97 -15.22 -7.40
C GLY A 57 19.92 -16.27 -8.50
N SER A 58 20.68 -16.07 -9.57
CA SER A 58 20.81 -17.05 -10.66
C SER A 58 21.37 -18.38 -10.14
N GLY A 59 22.31 -18.36 -9.19
CA GLY A 59 22.82 -19.54 -8.50
C GLY A 59 21.82 -20.12 -7.50
N THR A 60 21.13 -19.28 -6.73
CA THR A 60 20.16 -19.72 -5.71
C THR A 60 18.88 -20.35 -6.29
N THR A 61 18.36 -19.82 -7.41
CA THR A 61 17.02 -20.18 -7.93
C THR A 61 17.06 -20.85 -9.31
N GLY A 62 18.18 -20.81 -10.01
CA GLY A 62 18.25 -21.24 -11.41
C GLY A 62 17.35 -20.44 -12.36
N GLY A 63 16.84 -19.28 -11.94
CA GLY A 63 15.91 -18.45 -12.71
C GLY A 63 14.44 -18.86 -12.65
N LEU A 64 14.08 -19.77 -11.73
CA LEU A 64 12.71 -20.30 -11.60
C LEU A 64 11.87 -19.57 -10.53
N GLY A 65 12.40 -18.50 -9.95
CA GLY A 65 11.72 -17.77 -8.89
C GLY A 65 11.97 -18.33 -7.47
N ALA A 66 11.45 -17.61 -6.47
CA ALA A 66 11.67 -17.94 -5.05
C ALA A 66 10.63 -18.94 -4.45
N GLY A 67 9.69 -19.45 -5.26
CA GLY A 67 8.70 -20.44 -4.81
C GLY A 67 7.80 -19.99 -3.64
N GLY A 68 7.59 -18.68 -3.47
CA GLY A 68 6.85 -18.13 -2.33
C GLY A 68 7.61 -18.18 -0.99
N ASN A 69 8.91 -18.47 -0.98
CA ASN A 69 9.75 -18.45 0.20
C ASN A 69 10.55 -17.12 0.29
N PRO A 70 10.29 -16.27 1.29
CA PRO A 70 11.04 -15.01 1.49
C PRO A 70 12.53 -15.20 1.73
N GLU A 71 12.94 -16.27 2.41
CA GLU A 71 14.36 -16.51 2.71
C GLU A 71 15.16 -16.77 1.43
N VAL A 72 14.55 -17.46 0.46
CA VAL A 72 15.14 -17.68 -0.87
C VAL A 72 15.25 -16.35 -1.61
N GLY A 73 14.23 -15.49 -1.52
CA GLY A 73 14.26 -14.15 -2.11
C GLY A 73 15.36 -13.26 -1.50
N ALA A 74 15.51 -13.29 -0.18
CA ALA A 74 16.56 -12.55 0.53
C ALA A 74 17.96 -13.05 0.15
N LYS A 75 18.17 -14.38 0.16
CA LYS A 75 19.44 -14.99 -0.23
C LYS A 75 19.80 -14.68 -1.69
N ALA A 76 18.83 -14.70 -2.59
CA ALA A 76 19.01 -14.33 -3.99
C ALA A 76 19.44 -12.86 -4.17
N ALA A 77 18.86 -11.95 -3.39
CA ALA A 77 19.24 -10.54 -3.44
C ALA A 77 20.65 -10.32 -2.84
N GLU A 78 20.97 -11.02 -1.76
CA GLU A 78 22.29 -10.92 -1.12
C GLU A 78 23.40 -11.50 -2.01
N GLU A 79 23.14 -12.60 -2.71
CA GLU A 79 24.05 -13.16 -3.73
C GLU A 79 24.38 -12.13 -4.82
N SER A 80 23.40 -11.32 -5.22
CA SER A 80 23.52 -10.33 -6.30
C SER A 80 23.73 -8.90 -5.77
N ARG A 81 24.21 -8.72 -4.54
CA ARG A 81 24.32 -7.40 -3.88
C ARG A 81 25.16 -6.40 -4.68
N GLU A 82 26.30 -6.81 -5.20
CA GLU A 82 27.20 -5.95 -5.99
C GLU A 82 26.56 -5.54 -7.33
N GLU A 83 25.88 -6.47 -7.99
CA GLU A 83 25.17 -6.23 -9.24
C GLU A 83 24.01 -5.24 -9.05
N ILE A 84 23.24 -5.39 -7.96
CA ILE A 84 22.19 -4.46 -7.59
C ILE A 84 22.79 -3.07 -7.33
N ALA A 85 23.87 -2.97 -6.56
CA ALA A 85 24.52 -1.68 -6.28
C ALA A 85 24.99 -0.98 -7.57
N ALA A 86 25.57 -1.72 -8.52
CA ALA A 86 25.97 -1.21 -9.81
C ALA A 86 24.76 -0.75 -10.66
N ALA A 87 23.67 -1.52 -10.64
CA ALA A 87 22.42 -1.21 -11.33
C ALA A 87 21.76 0.08 -10.84
N LEU A 88 21.78 0.32 -9.53
CA LEU A 88 21.21 1.53 -8.92
C LEU A 88 21.95 2.79 -9.37
N ASN A 89 23.26 2.72 -9.60
CA ASN A 89 24.10 3.81 -10.09
C ASN A 89 23.90 5.15 -9.33
N LYS A 90 23.91 5.09 -7.99
CA LYS A 90 23.81 6.24 -7.07
C LYS A 90 22.67 7.22 -7.42
N PRO A 91 21.41 6.80 -7.28
CA PRO A 91 20.28 7.68 -7.48
C PRO A 91 20.16 8.68 -6.32
N ASP A 92 19.60 9.86 -6.57
CA ASP A 92 19.30 10.82 -5.51
C ASP A 92 18.07 10.36 -4.69
N MET A 93 17.16 9.67 -5.37
CA MET A 93 15.91 9.16 -4.82
C MET A 93 15.52 7.83 -5.48
N THR A 94 15.03 6.90 -4.68
CA THR A 94 14.57 5.59 -5.14
C THR A 94 13.18 5.30 -4.60
N PHE A 95 12.25 5.03 -5.50
CA PHE A 95 10.99 4.37 -5.17
C PHE A 95 11.16 2.87 -5.33
N ILE A 96 10.77 2.09 -4.33
CA ILE A 96 10.79 0.63 -4.41
C ILE A 96 9.36 0.14 -4.26
N THR A 97 8.91 -0.66 -5.22
CA THR A 97 7.56 -1.20 -5.21
C THR A 97 7.56 -2.72 -5.28
N CYS A 98 6.75 -3.33 -4.43
CA CYS A 98 6.54 -4.78 -4.41
C CYS A 98 5.19 -5.14 -3.79
N GLY A 99 4.68 -6.32 -4.15
CA GLY A 99 3.63 -6.98 -3.38
C GLY A 99 4.25 -7.86 -2.31
N LEU A 100 3.86 -7.63 -1.04
CA LEU A 100 4.28 -8.44 0.09
C LEU A 100 3.46 -9.73 0.18
N GLY A 101 3.98 -10.74 0.88
CA GLY A 101 3.37 -12.06 1.01
C GLY A 101 3.89 -13.11 0.02
N GLY A 102 4.71 -12.69 -0.96
CA GLY A 102 5.42 -13.56 -1.89
C GLY A 102 6.82 -13.94 -1.41
N GLY A 103 7.60 -14.61 -2.27
CA GLY A 103 9.00 -14.95 -1.97
C GLY A 103 9.96 -13.82 -2.33
N THR A 104 10.04 -13.49 -3.62
CA THR A 104 10.99 -12.49 -4.13
C THR A 104 10.70 -11.10 -3.61
N GLY A 105 9.46 -10.61 -3.74
CA GLY A 105 9.08 -9.28 -3.27
C GLY A 105 9.37 -9.10 -1.79
N THR A 106 8.90 -10.01 -0.93
CA THR A 106 9.10 -9.89 0.51
C THR A 106 10.56 -10.07 0.96
N GLY A 107 11.30 -10.98 0.34
CA GLY A 107 12.68 -11.27 0.74
C GLY A 107 13.72 -10.31 0.20
N ALA A 108 13.60 -9.95 -1.09
CA ALA A 108 14.61 -9.15 -1.79
C ALA A 108 14.47 -7.65 -1.53
N THR A 109 13.24 -7.15 -1.34
CA THR A 109 12.97 -5.71 -1.24
C THR A 109 13.72 -5.01 -0.10
N PRO A 110 13.80 -5.56 1.13
CA PRO A 110 14.60 -4.96 2.19
C PRO A 110 16.09 -4.83 1.84
N ILE A 111 16.67 -5.83 1.17
CA ILE A 111 18.07 -5.82 0.74
C ILE A 111 18.30 -4.75 -0.33
N VAL A 112 17.41 -4.66 -1.33
CA VAL A 112 17.48 -3.61 -2.35
C VAL A 112 17.36 -2.22 -1.73
N ALA A 113 16.47 -2.05 -0.75
CA ALA A 113 16.31 -0.79 -0.02
C ALA A 113 17.55 -0.40 0.77
N ASP A 114 18.15 -1.34 1.50
CA ASP A 114 19.38 -1.13 2.26
C ASP A 114 20.53 -0.70 1.34
N ILE A 115 20.70 -1.34 0.18
CA ILE A 115 21.74 -0.95 -0.81
C ILE A 115 21.49 0.48 -1.33
N ALA A 116 20.24 0.84 -1.64
CA ALA A 116 19.89 2.18 -2.10
C ALA A 116 20.17 3.24 -1.03
N LYS A 117 19.80 2.95 0.23
CA LYS A 117 20.03 3.83 1.38
C LYS A 117 21.51 4.00 1.68
N GLN A 118 22.30 2.93 1.63
CA GLN A 118 23.77 2.97 1.76
C GLN A 118 24.44 3.78 0.65
N ALA A 119 23.85 3.80 -0.56
CA ALA A 119 24.30 4.64 -1.66
C ALA A 119 23.96 6.14 -1.48
N GLY A 120 23.22 6.51 -0.43
CA GLY A 120 22.84 7.89 -0.09
C GLY A 120 21.53 8.38 -0.71
N ALA A 121 20.76 7.47 -1.32
CA ALA A 121 19.46 7.80 -1.93
C ALA A 121 18.38 7.96 -0.85
N LEU A 122 17.47 8.93 -1.05
CA LEU A 122 16.20 8.96 -0.33
C LEU A 122 15.36 7.74 -0.78
N THR A 123 15.11 6.82 0.14
CA THR A 123 14.53 5.50 -0.20
C THR A 123 13.10 5.40 0.32
N ILE A 124 12.14 5.39 -0.61
CA ILE A 124 10.70 5.29 -0.31
C ILE A 124 10.19 3.96 -0.84
N ALA A 125 9.58 3.16 0.02
CA ALA A 125 8.91 1.94 -0.40
C ALA A 125 7.40 2.12 -0.46
N VAL A 126 6.80 1.76 -1.60
CA VAL A 126 5.34 1.72 -1.80
C VAL A 126 4.95 0.27 -2.05
N VAL A 127 4.33 -0.36 -1.06
CA VAL A 127 4.09 -1.82 -1.06
C VAL A 127 2.65 -2.15 -0.77
N THR A 128 2.19 -3.30 -1.27
CA THR A 128 0.85 -3.83 -0.98
C THR A 128 0.91 -5.02 -0.03
N LYS A 129 -0.02 -5.09 0.92
CA LYS A 129 -0.32 -6.31 1.69
C LYS A 129 -1.32 -7.16 0.89
N PRO A 130 -1.21 -8.51 0.93
CA PRO A 130 -2.07 -9.40 0.16
C PRO A 130 -3.53 -9.29 0.62
N PHE A 131 -4.45 -9.72 -0.24
CA PHE A 131 -5.86 -9.86 0.16
C PHE A 131 -6.00 -10.96 1.22
N ALA A 132 -6.95 -10.81 2.15
CA ALA A 132 -7.22 -11.83 3.17
C ALA A 132 -7.54 -13.20 2.56
N PHE A 133 -8.19 -13.24 1.39
CA PHE A 133 -8.55 -14.50 0.71
C PHE A 133 -7.34 -15.27 0.18
N GLU A 134 -6.17 -14.64 0.02
CA GLU A 134 -4.95 -15.32 -0.42
C GLU A 134 -4.35 -16.22 0.68
N GLY A 135 -4.87 -16.10 1.91
CA GLY A 135 -4.64 -17.01 3.01
C GLY A 135 -3.71 -16.47 4.10
N PRO A 136 -3.86 -16.96 5.35
CA PRO A 136 -3.20 -16.40 6.53
C PRO A 136 -1.67 -16.50 6.48
N ARG A 137 -1.13 -17.49 5.75
CA ARG A 137 0.31 -17.64 5.55
C ARG A 137 0.90 -16.45 4.80
N ARG A 138 0.26 -15.97 3.73
CA ARG A 138 0.73 -14.80 2.97
C ARG A 138 0.65 -13.53 3.80
N CYS A 139 -0.44 -13.33 4.55
CA CYS A 139 -0.58 -12.18 5.44
C CYS A 139 0.52 -12.12 6.50
N ARG A 140 0.85 -13.27 7.12
CA ARG A 140 1.95 -13.33 8.11
C ARG A 140 3.30 -12.97 7.48
N ILE A 141 3.61 -13.57 6.33
CA ILE A 141 4.84 -13.26 5.57
C ILE A 141 4.89 -11.76 5.23
N ALA A 142 3.77 -11.17 4.83
CA ALA A 142 3.70 -9.77 4.49
C ALA A 142 3.97 -8.86 5.68
N GLU A 143 3.44 -9.18 6.85
CA GLU A 143 3.66 -8.41 8.08
C GLU A 143 5.14 -8.46 8.52
N GLU A 144 5.73 -9.65 8.56
CA GLU A 144 7.16 -9.84 8.86
C GLU A 144 8.05 -9.11 7.83
N GLY A 145 7.63 -9.14 6.56
CA GLY A 145 8.28 -8.42 5.47
C GLY A 145 8.25 -6.91 5.62
N ALA A 146 7.07 -6.36 5.97
CA ALA A 146 6.89 -4.93 6.18
C ALA A 146 7.76 -4.40 7.34
N GLN A 147 7.85 -5.15 8.43
CA GLN A 147 8.70 -4.81 9.58
C GLN A 147 10.18 -4.72 9.18
N LYS A 148 10.71 -5.74 8.52
CA LYS A 148 12.11 -5.74 8.02
C LYS A 148 12.36 -4.60 7.02
N LEU A 149 11.37 -4.35 6.16
CA LEU A 149 11.48 -3.28 5.17
C LEU A 149 11.51 -1.90 5.82
N GLN A 150 10.72 -1.68 6.87
CA GLN A 150 10.66 -0.40 7.59
C GLN A 150 12.03 0.03 8.14
N GLU A 151 12.84 -0.93 8.59
CA GLU A 151 14.21 -0.68 9.06
C GLU A 151 15.17 -0.26 7.93
N SER A 152 14.86 -0.68 6.70
CA SER A 152 15.74 -0.53 5.52
C SER A 152 15.39 0.68 4.65
N VAL A 153 14.29 1.39 4.93
CA VAL A 153 13.82 2.54 4.12
C VAL A 153 13.83 3.83 4.94
N ASP A 154 13.60 4.96 4.28
CA ASP A 154 13.33 6.23 4.95
C ASP A 154 11.83 6.40 5.22
N THR A 155 11.00 6.03 4.24
CA THR A 155 9.53 6.03 4.33
C THR A 155 8.96 4.74 3.77
N LEU A 156 8.02 4.14 4.50
CA LEU A 156 7.24 2.98 4.08
C LEU A 156 5.77 3.36 3.94
N ILE A 157 5.25 3.32 2.71
CA ILE A 157 3.82 3.42 2.40
C ILE A 157 3.29 2.02 2.18
N CYS A 158 2.42 1.57 3.09
CA CYS A 158 1.86 0.23 3.04
C CYS A 158 0.37 0.28 2.74
N ILE A 159 -0.04 -0.31 1.62
CA ILE A 159 -1.43 -0.33 1.13
C ILE A 159 -2.05 -1.71 1.42
N PRO A 160 -3.10 -1.81 2.24
CA PRO A 160 -3.81 -3.07 2.44
C PRO A 160 -4.74 -3.34 1.26
N ASN A 161 -4.52 -4.42 0.50
CA ASN A 161 -5.37 -4.74 -0.65
C ASN A 161 -6.84 -4.97 -0.27
N ASP A 162 -7.13 -5.39 0.96
CA ASP A 162 -8.52 -5.54 1.44
C ASP A 162 -9.30 -4.21 1.40
N ARG A 163 -8.63 -3.05 1.48
CA ARG A 163 -9.28 -1.74 1.35
C ARG A 163 -9.82 -1.48 -0.04
N LEU A 164 -9.24 -2.11 -1.06
CA LEU A 164 -9.75 -2.03 -2.42
C LEU A 164 -11.12 -2.73 -2.52
N LEU A 165 -11.35 -3.77 -1.73
CA LEU A 165 -12.62 -4.51 -1.75
C LEU A 165 -13.80 -3.66 -1.23
N GLU A 166 -13.55 -2.61 -0.43
CA GLU A 166 -14.59 -1.73 0.11
C GLU A 166 -15.21 -0.83 -0.99
N VAL A 167 -14.43 -0.52 -2.03
CA VAL A 167 -14.84 0.35 -3.14
C VAL A 167 -15.18 -0.42 -4.42
N MET A 168 -14.94 -1.73 -4.43
CA MET A 168 -15.19 -2.60 -5.58
C MET A 168 -16.59 -3.21 -5.55
N GLU A 169 -17.16 -3.41 -6.74
CA GLU A 169 -18.44 -4.11 -6.86
C GLU A 169 -18.31 -5.60 -6.49
N LYS A 170 -19.35 -6.19 -5.89
CA LYS A 170 -19.34 -7.60 -5.47
C LYS A 170 -19.09 -8.61 -6.59
N LYS A 171 -19.32 -8.23 -7.85
CA LYS A 171 -19.13 -9.08 -9.03
C LYS A 171 -17.82 -8.82 -9.76
N THR A 172 -16.93 -8.00 -9.20
CA THR A 172 -15.67 -7.65 -9.85
C THR A 172 -14.80 -8.90 -10.06
N PRO A 173 -14.33 -9.19 -11.29
CA PRO A 173 -13.42 -10.29 -11.55
C PRO A 173 -12.11 -10.19 -10.76
N ILE A 174 -11.54 -11.33 -10.39
CA ILE A 174 -10.29 -11.37 -9.61
C ILE A 174 -9.10 -10.68 -10.31
N LEU A 175 -9.03 -10.76 -11.64
CA LEU A 175 -7.99 -10.08 -12.42
C LEU A 175 -8.11 -8.57 -12.32
N GLU A 176 -9.32 -8.05 -12.19
CA GLU A 176 -9.58 -6.62 -12.02
C GLU A 176 -9.22 -6.17 -10.60
N ALA A 177 -9.40 -7.02 -9.58
CA ALA A 177 -8.91 -6.75 -8.21
C ALA A 177 -7.38 -6.61 -8.14
N PHE A 178 -6.63 -7.51 -8.78
CA PHE A 178 -5.17 -7.37 -8.87
C PHE A 178 -4.77 -6.16 -9.72
N ARG A 179 -5.55 -5.83 -10.74
CA ARG A 179 -5.35 -4.59 -11.51
C ARG A 179 -5.56 -3.34 -10.68
N ALA A 180 -6.56 -3.31 -9.80
CA ALA A 180 -6.73 -2.21 -8.87
C ALA A 180 -5.51 -2.10 -7.92
N SER A 181 -5.00 -3.22 -7.41
CA SER A 181 -3.83 -3.24 -6.51
C SER A 181 -2.58 -2.64 -7.16
N ASP A 182 -2.18 -3.09 -8.35
CA ASP A 182 -0.99 -2.48 -8.98
C ASP A 182 -1.27 -1.05 -9.53
N ASP A 183 -2.54 -0.65 -9.73
CA ASP A 183 -2.85 0.76 -10.02
C ASP A 183 -2.64 1.65 -8.79
N VAL A 184 -2.98 1.19 -7.59
CA VAL A 184 -2.69 1.97 -6.36
C VAL A 184 -1.18 2.11 -6.13
N LEU A 185 -0.38 1.08 -6.45
CA LEU A 185 1.08 1.19 -6.44
C LEU A 185 1.57 2.27 -7.42
N ARG A 186 1.02 2.29 -8.64
CA ARG A 186 1.29 3.32 -9.65
C ARG A 186 0.94 4.72 -9.12
N GLN A 187 -0.27 4.89 -8.60
CA GLN A 187 -0.72 6.18 -8.09
C GLN A 187 0.14 6.67 -6.92
N GLY A 188 0.61 5.78 -6.04
CA GLY A 188 1.45 6.19 -4.91
C GLY A 188 2.86 6.61 -5.28
N VAL A 189 3.47 5.98 -6.30
CA VAL A 189 4.73 6.47 -6.85
C VAL A 189 4.48 7.79 -7.59
N GLN A 190 3.46 7.83 -8.45
CA GLN A 190 3.13 9.01 -9.26
C GLN A 190 2.87 10.26 -8.40
N GLY A 191 2.06 10.13 -7.35
CA GLY A 191 1.65 11.26 -6.51
C GLY A 191 2.82 11.98 -5.85
N ILE A 192 3.94 11.28 -5.59
CA ILE A 192 5.15 11.87 -5.01
C ILE A 192 6.14 12.26 -6.12
N SER A 193 6.28 11.44 -7.18
CA SER A 193 7.21 11.74 -8.26
C SER A 193 6.81 12.96 -9.08
N ASP A 194 5.52 13.18 -9.28
CA ASP A 194 5.03 14.28 -10.12
C ASP A 194 5.36 15.65 -9.49
N LEU A 195 5.35 15.74 -8.16
CA LEU A 195 5.76 16.94 -7.43
C LEU A 195 7.21 17.37 -7.67
N ILE A 196 8.08 16.43 -8.06
CA ILE A 196 9.51 16.66 -8.27
C ILE A 196 9.84 16.74 -9.76
N THR A 197 9.20 15.88 -10.56
CA THR A 197 9.57 15.64 -11.97
C THR A 197 8.80 16.48 -12.96
N VAL A 198 7.54 16.84 -12.64
CA VAL A 198 6.71 17.65 -13.51
C VAL A 198 6.94 19.12 -13.15
N PRO A 199 7.36 19.97 -14.11
CA PRO A 199 7.44 21.40 -13.87
C PRO A 199 6.04 21.96 -13.60
N GLY A 200 5.70 22.16 -12.34
CA GLY A 200 4.52 22.89 -11.88
C GLY A 200 4.79 24.39 -11.71
N HIS A 201 3.71 25.16 -11.61
CA HIS A 201 3.78 26.60 -11.29
C HIS A 201 4.15 26.86 -9.82
N ILE A 202 3.88 25.89 -8.94
CA ILE A 202 4.28 25.85 -7.54
C ILE A 202 4.93 24.49 -7.31
N ASN A 203 6.25 24.44 -7.49
CA ASN A 203 7.03 23.24 -7.23
C ASN A 203 7.45 23.21 -5.77
N LEU A 204 7.20 22.09 -5.10
CA LEU A 204 8.00 21.72 -3.93
C LEU A 204 9.40 21.37 -4.44
N ASP A 205 10.43 21.88 -3.77
CA ASP A 205 11.78 21.51 -4.15
C ASP A 205 12.10 20.09 -3.64
N PHE A 206 13.13 19.46 -4.23
CA PHE A 206 13.56 18.14 -3.80
C PHE A 206 14.04 18.12 -2.34
N ALA A 207 14.52 19.25 -1.81
CA ALA A 207 15.01 19.34 -0.44
C ALA A 207 13.85 19.31 0.57
N ASP A 208 12.71 19.93 0.25
CA ASP A 208 11.48 19.89 1.04
C ASP A 208 10.96 18.46 1.14
N VAL A 209 10.77 17.78 0.00
CA VAL A 209 10.32 16.38 -0.03
C VAL A 209 11.30 15.48 0.74
N LYS A 210 12.60 15.69 0.53
CA LYS A 210 13.65 14.94 1.25
C LYS A 210 13.62 15.21 2.75
N SER A 211 13.37 16.44 3.19
CA SER A 211 13.31 16.77 4.62
C SER A 211 12.12 16.10 5.32
N VAL A 212 10.99 15.97 4.62
CA VAL A 212 9.75 15.39 5.15
C VAL A 212 9.79 13.86 5.16
N MET A 213 10.34 13.26 4.11
CA MET A 213 10.28 11.81 3.91
C MET A 213 11.53 11.07 4.40
N ARG A 214 12.59 11.78 4.80
CA ARG A 214 13.77 11.16 5.38
C ARG A 214 13.49 10.69 6.80
N GLU A 215 13.71 9.40 7.05
CA GLU A 215 13.46 8.75 8.35
C GLU A 215 12.04 8.97 8.91
N ALA A 216 11.06 9.18 8.02
CA ALA A 216 9.66 9.45 8.41
C ALA A 216 8.94 8.18 8.91
N GLY A 217 9.49 7.00 8.65
CA GLY A 217 8.96 5.73 9.10
C GLY A 217 7.72 5.32 8.33
N SER A 218 6.63 5.02 9.03
CA SER A 218 5.37 4.63 8.37
C SER A 218 4.63 5.85 7.85
N ALA A 219 4.15 5.74 6.61
CA ALA A 219 3.36 6.74 5.94
C ALA A 219 2.04 6.16 5.45
N ILE A 220 1.04 7.01 5.34
CA ILE A 220 -0.28 6.64 4.85
C ILE A 220 -0.62 7.57 3.67
N MET A 221 -1.30 7.01 2.67
CA MET A 221 -1.64 7.71 1.45
C MET A 221 -3.14 7.67 1.21
N GLY A 222 -3.72 8.82 0.91
CA GLY A 222 -5.11 8.98 0.49
C GLY A 222 -5.18 9.64 -0.87
N ILE A 223 -6.12 9.18 -1.71
CA ILE A 223 -6.31 9.69 -3.06
C ILE A 223 -7.79 10.00 -3.24
N GLY A 224 -8.07 11.18 -3.77
CA GLY A 224 -9.42 11.65 -4.09
C GLY A 224 -9.46 12.33 -5.45
N THR A 225 -10.60 12.17 -6.12
CA THR A 225 -10.90 12.81 -7.40
C THR A 225 -12.25 13.51 -7.28
N GLY A 226 -12.39 14.67 -7.90
CA GLY A 226 -13.62 15.44 -7.92
C GLY A 226 -13.85 16.09 -9.28
N THR A 227 -15.12 16.31 -9.62
CA THR A 227 -15.56 16.93 -10.89
C THR A 227 -16.72 17.90 -10.62
N GLY A 228 -16.93 18.86 -11.52
CA GLY A 228 -18.00 19.86 -11.38
C GLY A 228 -17.68 21.01 -10.42
N ASP A 229 -18.72 21.74 -9.97
CA ASP A 229 -18.58 23.03 -9.27
C ASP A 229 -17.90 22.93 -7.88
N HIS A 230 -17.96 21.77 -7.22
CA HIS A 230 -17.36 21.51 -5.90
C HIS A 230 -16.19 20.53 -5.97
N ARG A 231 -15.62 20.33 -7.16
CA ARG A 231 -14.57 19.32 -7.42
C ARG A 231 -13.40 19.35 -6.45
N ALA A 232 -12.94 20.52 -6.01
CA ALA A 232 -11.82 20.63 -5.10
C ALA A 232 -12.17 20.15 -3.68
N ALA A 233 -13.34 20.57 -3.17
CA ALA A 233 -13.83 20.14 -1.87
C ALA A 233 -14.12 18.64 -1.87
N ASP A 234 -14.77 18.13 -2.91
CA ASP A 234 -15.11 16.71 -3.06
C ASP A 234 -13.84 15.85 -3.17
N ALA A 235 -12.85 16.28 -3.98
CA ALA A 235 -11.57 15.59 -4.09
C ALA A 235 -10.81 15.59 -2.75
N ALA A 236 -10.82 16.69 -2.01
CA ALA A 236 -10.14 16.79 -0.72
C ALA A 236 -10.82 15.89 0.32
N GLN A 237 -12.15 15.90 0.39
CA GLN A 237 -12.92 15.01 1.26
C GLN A 237 -12.70 13.53 0.91
N ALA A 238 -12.71 13.18 -0.37
CA ALA A 238 -12.43 11.84 -0.83
C ALA A 238 -11.00 11.39 -0.48
N ALA A 239 -10.02 12.30 -0.56
CA ALA A 239 -8.64 11.99 -0.21
C ALA A 239 -8.46 11.72 1.29
N VAL A 240 -9.06 12.54 2.17
CA VAL A 240 -8.97 12.37 3.64
C VAL A 240 -9.85 11.23 4.18
N ALA A 241 -10.90 10.85 3.44
CA ALA A 241 -11.76 9.71 3.75
C ALA A 241 -11.39 8.47 2.92
N SER A 242 -10.25 8.48 2.23
CA SER A 242 -9.85 7.41 1.34
C SER A 242 -9.72 6.09 2.10
N PRO A 243 -10.30 4.97 1.62
CA PRO A 243 -10.14 3.66 2.25
C PRO A 243 -8.69 3.18 2.32
N LEU A 244 -7.81 3.77 1.52
CA LEU A 244 -6.37 3.51 1.55
C LEU A 244 -5.71 4.07 2.83
N LEU A 245 -6.38 4.97 3.54
CA LEU A 245 -5.98 5.46 4.83
C LEU A 245 -6.35 4.44 5.91
N ASP A 246 -5.39 3.61 6.33
CA ASP A 246 -5.63 2.63 7.40
C ASP A 246 -5.91 3.30 8.76
N GLN A 247 -5.51 4.57 8.91
CA GLN A 247 -5.78 5.42 10.06
C GLN A 247 -6.10 6.84 9.57
N SER A 248 -6.84 7.60 10.38
CA SER A 248 -7.09 9.02 10.10
C SER A 248 -5.76 9.77 9.93
N ILE A 249 -5.75 10.77 9.05
CA ILE A 249 -4.59 11.69 8.90
C ILE A 249 -4.38 12.57 10.13
N HIS A 250 -5.33 12.57 11.07
CA HIS A 250 -5.22 13.31 12.32
C HIS A 250 -4.01 12.85 13.16
N GLY A 251 -3.15 13.80 13.52
CA GLY A 251 -1.96 13.53 14.33
C GLY A 251 -0.72 13.15 13.52
N ALA A 252 -0.79 13.25 12.18
CA ALA A 252 0.40 13.28 11.34
C ALA A 252 1.20 14.56 11.60
N GLN A 253 2.52 14.45 11.74
CA GLN A 253 3.40 15.61 11.91
C GLN A 253 3.66 16.34 10.60
N ASN A 254 3.72 15.61 9.48
CA ASN A 254 3.93 16.20 8.18
C ASN A 254 2.92 15.64 7.18
N VAL A 255 2.34 16.52 6.38
CA VAL A 255 1.36 16.20 5.34
C VAL A 255 1.84 16.80 4.03
N LEU A 256 2.00 15.95 3.02
CA LEU A 256 2.35 16.33 1.66
C LEU A 256 1.11 16.20 0.78
N ILE A 257 0.75 17.27 0.07
CA ILE A 257 -0.44 17.37 -0.76
C ILE A 257 0.01 17.60 -2.20
N ASN A 258 -0.34 16.69 -3.10
CA ASN A 258 -0.22 16.90 -4.54
C ASN A 258 -1.60 17.20 -5.11
N LEU A 259 -1.77 18.41 -5.64
CA LEU A 259 -2.97 18.81 -6.36
C LEU A 259 -2.67 18.76 -7.85
N THR A 260 -3.42 17.95 -8.59
CA THR A 260 -3.34 17.84 -10.04
C THR A 260 -4.66 18.25 -10.67
N GLY A 261 -4.63 19.14 -11.65
CA GLY A 261 -5.82 19.58 -12.39
C GLY A 261 -5.46 20.22 -13.74
N GLY A 262 -6.47 20.58 -14.52
CA GLY A 262 -6.30 21.29 -15.79
C GLY A 262 -5.90 22.76 -15.63
N TYR A 263 -5.80 23.47 -16.76
CA TYR A 263 -5.53 24.92 -16.80
C TYR A 263 -6.66 25.78 -16.23
N ASP A 264 -7.82 25.17 -16.03
CA ASP A 264 -9.04 25.72 -15.46
C ASP A 264 -9.06 25.66 -13.93
N LEU A 265 -8.04 25.07 -13.29
CA LEU A 265 -7.92 25.05 -11.83
C LEU A 265 -7.75 26.48 -11.27
N ALA A 266 -8.70 26.88 -10.42
CA ALA A 266 -8.66 28.18 -9.77
C ALA A 266 -7.86 28.18 -8.46
N LEU A 267 -7.31 29.34 -8.09
CA LEU A 267 -6.63 29.52 -6.80
C LEU A 267 -7.56 29.25 -5.60
N SER A 268 -8.84 29.65 -5.70
CA SER A 268 -9.83 29.41 -4.65
C SER A 268 -10.09 27.93 -4.41
N GLU A 269 -10.05 27.12 -5.48
CA GLU A 269 -10.19 25.66 -5.40
C GLU A 269 -8.99 25.03 -4.68
N ALA A 270 -7.77 25.48 -5.00
CA ALA A 270 -6.56 25.03 -4.31
C ALA A 270 -6.56 25.43 -2.83
N GLU A 271 -6.96 26.66 -2.50
CA GLU A 271 -7.07 27.14 -1.11
C GLU A 271 -8.09 26.32 -0.31
N GLU A 272 -9.26 26.04 -0.90
CA GLU A 272 -10.30 25.24 -0.27
C GLU A 272 -9.84 23.80 0.02
N ALA A 273 -9.19 23.15 -0.96
CA ALA A 273 -8.65 21.81 -0.80
C ALA A 273 -7.62 21.73 0.34
N VAL A 274 -6.64 22.66 0.35
CA VAL A 274 -5.61 22.70 1.40
C VAL A 274 -6.21 22.98 2.78
N ARG A 275 -7.23 23.85 2.86
CA ARG A 275 -7.94 24.13 4.12
C ARG A 275 -8.62 22.88 4.68
N ILE A 276 -9.37 22.16 3.86
CA ILE A 276 -10.07 20.93 4.27
C ILE A 276 -9.08 19.89 4.80
N ILE A 277 -7.96 19.67 4.10
CA ILE A 277 -6.94 18.69 4.51
C ILE A 277 -6.28 19.13 5.82
N ARG A 278 -5.97 20.42 5.97
CA ARG A 278 -5.41 20.99 7.21
C ARG A 278 -6.32 20.76 8.41
N GLU A 279 -7.60 21.04 8.26
CA GLU A 279 -8.59 20.84 9.34
C GLU A 279 -8.66 19.37 9.78
N ASN A 280 -8.59 18.43 8.82
CA ASN A 280 -8.61 17.00 9.11
C ASN A 280 -7.29 16.46 9.69
N ALA A 281 -6.15 17.08 9.38
CA ALA A 281 -4.84 16.69 9.94
C ALA A 281 -4.64 17.10 11.41
N GLY A 282 -5.45 18.05 11.91
CA GLY A 282 -5.31 18.66 13.24
C GLY A 282 -4.63 20.02 13.13
N ALA A 283 -5.44 21.03 12.81
CA ALA A 283 -5.11 22.35 12.24
C ALA A 283 -3.85 23.12 12.72
N ASP A 284 -3.30 22.80 13.89
CA ASP A 284 -2.22 23.55 14.54
C ASP A 284 -0.89 22.76 14.75
N GLU A 285 -0.87 21.43 14.57
CA GLU A 285 0.33 20.61 14.86
C GLU A 285 1.06 20.07 13.62
N ALA A 286 0.41 20.06 12.44
CA ALA A 286 0.94 19.43 11.24
C ALA A 286 1.64 20.44 10.31
N ASN A 287 2.86 20.13 9.88
CA ASN A 287 3.54 20.82 8.80
C ASN A 287 2.93 20.39 7.46
N ILE A 288 2.39 21.36 6.70
CA ILE A 288 1.73 21.07 5.43
C ILE A 288 2.58 21.59 4.28
N PHE A 289 2.94 20.67 3.40
CA PHE A 289 3.64 20.90 2.15
C PHE A 289 2.65 20.61 1.03
N TRP A 290 2.52 21.52 0.09
CA TRP A 290 1.61 21.32 -1.04
C TRP A 290 2.26 21.76 -2.34
N GLY A 291 1.98 21.04 -3.41
CA GLY A 291 2.41 21.36 -4.76
C GLY A 291 1.27 21.28 -5.74
N LEU A 292 1.46 21.96 -6.88
CA LEU A 292 0.47 22.04 -7.95
C LEU A 292 1.06 21.51 -9.26
N VAL A 293 0.42 20.50 -9.81
CA VAL A 293 0.74 19.92 -11.12
C VAL A 293 -0.39 20.23 -12.09
N ILE A 294 -0.05 20.78 -13.26
CA ILE A 294 -1.04 21.00 -14.33
C ILE A 294 -0.97 19.82 -15.30
N ASP A 295 -2.09 19.10 -15.41
CA ASP A 295 -2.30 18.06 -16.40
C ASP A 295 -3.41 18.50 -17.37
N PRO A 296 -3.06 18.85 -18.63
CA PRO A 296 -4.05 19.25 -19.63
C PRO A 296 -5.12 18.19 -19.94
N ALA A 297 -4.89 16.92 -19.57
CA ALA A 297 -5.87 15.85 -19.74
C ALA A 297 -6.99 15.87 -18.67
N LEU A 298 -6.83 16.63 -17.58
CA LEU A 298 -7.78 16.73 -16.47
C LEU A 298 -8.62 18.01 -16.51
N GLU A 299 -9.10 18.41 -17.70
CA GLU A 299 -10.07 19.50 -17.82
C GLU A 299 -11.36 19.12 -17.06
N ASP A 300 -11.90 20.03 -16.24
CA ASP A 300 -13.04 19.79 -15.34
C ASP A 300 -12.83 18.74 -14.22
N GLU A 301 -11.64 18.15 -14.07
CA GLU A 301 -11.30 17.17 -13.03
C GLU A 301 -10.16 17.67 -12.12
N ILE A 302 -10.30 17.47 -10.81
CA ILE A 302 -9.20 17.64 -9.85
C ILE A 302 -8.89 16.30 -9.20
N ARG A 303 -7.60 15.98 -9.14
CA ARG A 303 -7.06 14.86 -8.35
C ARG A 303 -6.19 15.39 -7.22
N ILE A 304 -6.45 14.90 -6.01
CA ILE A 304 -5.65 15.22 -4.83
C ILE A 304 -5.06 13.94 -4.28
N THR A 305 -3.73 13.94 -4.09
CA THR A 305 -3.02 12.90 -3.36
C THR A 305 -2.49 13.48 -2.05
N VAL A 306 -2.79 12.83 -0.94
CA VAL A 306 -2.33 13.20 0.39
C VAL A 306 -1.41 12.10 0.91
N VAL A 307 -0.19 12.47 1.32
CA VAL A 307 0.75 11.58 1.99
C VAL A 307 1.02 12.13 3.40
N ALA A 308 0.62 11.38 4.41
CA ALA A 308 0.79 11.73 5.81
C ALA A 308 1.91 10.90 6.44
N THR A 309 2.78 11.55 7.21
CA THR A 309 3.95 10.92 7.84
C THR A 309 4.16 11.43 9.28
N GLY A 310 5.04 10.76 10.03
CA GLY A 310 5.40 11.19 11.38
C GLY A 310 4.28 10.98 12.40
N PHE A 311 3.45 9.94 12.22
CA PHE A 311 2.48 9.54 13.22
C PHE A 311 3.19 9.20 14.52
N LYS A 312 2.80 9.85 15.63
CA LYS A 312 3.32 9.54 16.97
C LYS A 312 2.98 8.07 17.29
N SER A 313 3.97 7.18 17.20
CA SER A 313 3.83 5.80 17.64
C SER A 313 3.59 5.81 19.15
N GLY A 314 2.35 5.56 19.59
CA GLY A 314 2.05 5.47 21.02
C GLY A 314 0.75 6.08 21.54
N ILE A 315 -0.25 6.37 20.70
CA ILE A 315 -1.63 6.43 21.20
C ILE A 315 -2.48 5.52 20.33
N ALA A 316 -2.45 4.22 20.63
CA ALA A 316 -3.67 3.46 20.45
C ALA A 316 -4.74 4.22 21.24
N PRO A 317 -5.86 4.67 20.64
CA PRO A 317 -7.03 4.93 21.47
C PRO A 317 -7.32 3.58 22.09
N ALA A 318 -6.98 3.44 23.38
CA ALA A 318 -7.55 2.40 24.20
C ALA A 318 -9.05 2.56 23.99
N ARG A 319 -9.63 1.67 23.18
CA ARG A 319 -11.08 1.53 23.08
C ARG A 319 -11.53 1.53 24.53
N PRO A 320 -12.33 2.50 25.00
CA PRO A 320 -12.70 2.53 26.39
C PRO A 320 -13.39 1.20 26.64
N ALA A 321 -12.71 0.31 27.36
CA ALA A 321 -13.33 -0.86 27.92
C ALA A 321 -14.42 -0.27 28.78
N SER A 322 -15.66 -0.37 28.31
CA SER A 322 -16.85 -0.01 29.04
C SER A 322 -16.74 -0.68 30.40
N ALA A 323 -16.35 0.10 31.41
CA ALA A 323 -16.34 -0.33 32.78
C ALA A 323 -17.77 -0.73 33.12
N PRO A 324 -18.04 -1.97 33.57
CA PRO A 324 -19.34 -2.28 34.10
C PRO A 324 -19.50 -1.54 35.43
N THR A 325 -20.43 -0.60 35.46
CA THR A 325 -20.87 0.13 36.65
C THR A 325 -21.37 -0.88 37.68
N ALA A 326 -20.55 -1.15 38.71
CA ALA A 326 -20.96 -1.93 39.87
C ALA A 326 -21.59 -1.01 40.91
N THR A 327 -22.92 -0.96 40.92
CA THR A 327 -23.71 -0.56 42.10
C THR A 327 -25.06 -1.28 42.08
N ALA A 328 -25.14 -2.43 42.76
CA ALA A 328 -26.41 -3.00 43.21
C ALA A 328 -26.17 -3.84 44.48
N ALA A 329 -27.09 -3.69 45.42
CA ALA A 329 -27.07 -4.07 46.84
C ALA A 329 -26.92 -5.59 47.14
N PRO A 330 -26.66 -5.97 48.41
CA PRO A 330 -26.47 -7.37 48.82
C PRO A 330 -27.77 -8.16 48.71
N ARG A 331 -27.74 -9.31 48.03
CA ARG A 331 -28.86 -10.26 47.95
C ARG A 331 -28.39 -11.63 48.42
N GLU A 332 -29.17 -12.17 49.36
CA GLU A 332 -28.95 -13.39 50.15
C GLU A 332 -28.67 -14.65 49.32
N GLU A 333 -27.82 -15.50 49.90
CA GLU A 333 -27.44 -16.83 49.41
C GLU A 333 -28.62 -17.81 49.39
N ARG A 334 -28.77 -18.52 48.26
CA ARG A 334 -29.49 -19.79 48.18
C ARG A 334 -28.65 -20.81 47.38
N PRO A 335 -28.69 -22.10 47.73
CA PRO A 335 -27.67 -23.07 47.34
C PRO A 335 -27.76 -23.53 45.87
N SER A 336 -26.59 -23.80 45.30
CA SER A 336 -26.34 -24.28 43.93
C SER A 336 -26.66 -25.76 43.75
N VAL A 337 -27.37 -26.09 42.68
CA VAL A 337 -27.60 -27.48 42.20
C VAL A 337 -26.51 -27.83 41.18
N ASP A 338 -25.87 -28.98 41.39
CA ASP A 338 -24.75 -29.52 40.62
C ASP A 338 -25.23 -30.19 39.32
N LEU A 339 -24.75 -29.72 38.16
CA LEU A 339 -25.11 -30.22 36.82
C LEU A 339 -24.02 -31.10 36.18
N ARG A 340 -23.17 -31.74 36.98
CA ARG A 340 -22.16 -32.72 36.52
C ARG A 340 -22.71 -34.11 36.17
N GLN A 341 -24.02 -34.28 35.99
CA GLN A 341 -24.64 -35.58 35.70
C GLN A 341 -25.35 -35.72 34.33
N GLN A 342 -25.21 -34.77 33.39
CA GLN A 342 -25.92 -34.84 32.10
C GLN A 342 -25.03 -34.92 30.84
N THR A 343 -23.84 -35.52 30.92
CA THR A 343 -22.97 -35.71 29.73
C THR A 343 -22.38 -37.11 29.65
N GLN A 344 -23.15 -38.15 30.02
CA GLN A 344 -22.73 -39.56 29.87
C GLN A 344 -23.71 -40.47 29.12
N GLU A 345 -24.75 -39.94 28.46
CA GLU A 345 -25.75 -40.76 27.74
C GLU A 345 -25.83 -40.55 26.22
N LEU A 346 -24.80 -40.03 25.56
CA LEU A 346 -24.80 -39.82 24.09
C LEU A 346 -23.78 -40.66 23.33
N SER A 347 -23.35 -41.78 23.90
CA SER A 347 -22.48 -42.75 23.24
C SER A 347 -23.05 -44.16 23.35
N GLN A 348 -24.02 -44.47 22.47
CA GLN A 348 -24.36 -45.82 21.98
C GLN A 348 -25.59 -45.73 21.04
N LEU A 349 -25.38 -45.83 19.73
CA LEU A 349 -26.43 -46.19 18.76
C LEU A 349 -25.90 -47.37 17.92
N PRO A 350 -26.67 -48.46 17.73
CA PRO A 350 -26.30 -49.57 16.85
C PRO A 350 -26.69 -49.31 15.38
N GLU A 351 -25.96 -49.98 14.48
CA GLU A 351 -26.24 -50.12 13.04
C GLU A 351 -27.48 -51.00 12.79
N GLU A 352 -28.37 -50.60 11.87
CA GLU A 352 -28.76 -51.34 10.65
C GLU A 352 -30.06 -50.81 9.99
N ASP A 353 -30.00 -50.81 8.65
CA ASP A 353 -31.02 -50.99 7.61
C ASP A 353 -32.01 -49.89 7.12
N GLU A 354 -31.93 -49.75 5.78
CA GLU A 354 -32.83 -49.21 4.76
C GLU A 354 -34.24 -48.77 5.19
N ILE A 355 -34.64 -47.54 4.83
CA ILE A 355 -35.93 -47.23 4.20
C ILE A 355 -35.84 -45.92 3.41
N ASP A 356 -36.27 -46.03 2.16
CA ASP A 356 -36.49 -45.06 1.10
C ASP A 356 -37.51 -43.97 1.48
N ILE A 357 -37.12 -42.68 1.55
CA ILE A 357 -38.07 -41.55 1.67
C ILE A 357 -37.58 -40.35 0.84
N ILE A 358 -38.06 -40.30 -0.40
CA ILE A 358 -38.06 -39.11 -1.25
C ILE A 358 -38.94 -38.03 -0.60
N PRO A 359 -38.45 -36.80 -0.37
CA PRO A 359 -39.26 -35.71 0.19
C PRO A 359 -40.44 -35.30 -0.69
N SER A 360 -41.58 -35.08 -0.07
CA SER A 360 -42.92 -34.87 -0.65
C SER A 360 -43.13 -33.56 -1.44
N PHE A 361 -42.08 -32.77 -1.73
CA PHE A 361 -42.18 -31.51 -2.49
C PHE A 361 -41.76 -31.64 -3.97
N LEU A 362 -41.28 -32.80 -4.42
CA LEU A 362 -40.90 -33.09 -5.82
C LEU A 362 -42.05 -33.69 -6.67
N ARG A 363 -43.30 -33.66 -6.20
CA ARG A 363 -44.47 -34.04 -7.00
C ARG A 363 -45.30 -32.80 -7.35
N SER A 364 -45.46 -32.57 -8.66
CA SER A 364 -46.30 -31.58 -9.35
C SER A 364 -45.69 -30.21 -9.66
N ARG A 365 -45.19 -30.06 -10.88
CA ARG A 365 -45.98 -29.47 -11.98
C ARG A 365 -45.35 -29.81 -13.33
N SER A 366 -46.16 -30.47 -14.15
CA SER A 366 -46.06 -30.49 -15.61
C SER A 366 -46.10 -29.08 -16.19
#